data_AF-A0A957H5D3-F1
#
_entry.id   AF-A0A957H5D3-F1
#
_cell.length_a   1.000
_cell.length_b   1.000
_cell.length_c   1.000
_cell.angle_alpha   90.00
_cell.angle_beta   90.00
_cell.angle_gamma   90.00
#
_symmetry.space_group_name_H-M   'P 1'
#
loop_
_entity.id
_entity.type
_entity.pdbx_description
1 polymer ?
#
loop_
_entity_poly.entity_id
_entity_poly.type
_entity_poly.pdbx_seq_one_letter_code
_entity_poly.pdbx_strand_id
1 'polypeptide(L)'
;GTATWLYAKGVAYAATGDIANAEEARRNFHRAWQAVPEDRMLFNNKCRDTLQIAAAMLDGELEYRKGNYDEAYAHLRRSVQLYDELNYTEPWAWMQPTRHALGALLLEQGHVAEALSVYRADLGLDKSLVRPSRHLDNLWSLHGYVECLEMQGQVAEAAPFRAKLAGATALADVPVSSSCFCRQNDDCCN
;
A
#
# COMPACT_ATOMS: atom_id res chain seq x y z
N GLY A 1 2.58 19.07 -0.55
CA GLY A 1 2.23 20.18 0.37
C GLY A 1 2.39 19.73 1.81
N THR A 2 2.14 20.60 2.80
CA THR A 2 2.34 20.31 4.24
C THR A 2 1.62 19.04 4.70
N ALA A 3 0.38 18.80 4.24
CA ALA A 3 -0.35 17.57 4.53
C ALA A 3 0.39 16.32 4.02
N THR A 4 0.85 16.30 2.77
CA THR A 4 1.62 15.16 2.22
C THR A 4 2.89 14.87 3.02
N TRP A 5 3.58 15.89 3.51
CA TRP A 5 4.78 15.71 4.33
C TRP A 5 4.45 15.15 5.73
N LEU A 6 3.37 15.63 6.36
CA LEU A 6 2.88 15.11 7.64
C LEU A 6 2.42 13.65 7.51
N TYR A 7 1.78 13.31 6.40
CA TYR A 7 1.42 11.95 6.05
C TYR A 7 2.66 11.04 5.99
N ALA A 8 3.67 11.42 5.20
CA ALA A 8 4.89 10.64 5.06
C ALA A 8 5.62 10.44 6.41
N LYS A 9 5.64 11.49 7.25
CA LYS A 9 6.16 11.39 8.61
C LYS A 9 5.37 10.41 9.46
N GLY A 10 4.04 10.48 9.45
CA GLY A 10 3.18 9.60 10.24
C GLY A 10 3.37 8.14 9.87
N VAL A 11 3.41 7.83 8.56
CA VAL A 11 3.70 6.48 8.05
C VAL A 11 5.10 6.02 8.48
N ALA A 12 6.11 6.87 8.35
CA ALA A 12 7.46 6.52 8.78
C ALA A 12 7.54 6.22 10.28
N TYR A 13 6.93 7.04 11.13
CA TYR A 13 6.89 6.80 12.58
C TYR A 13 6.12 5.53 12.93
N ALA A 14 5.00 5.25 12.25
CA ALA A 14 4.26 4.00 12.43
C ALA A 14 5.14 2.79 12.03
N ALA A 15 5.79 2.85 10.87
CA ALA A 15 6.68 1.79 10.40
C ALA A 15 7.85 1.50 11.35
N THR A 16 8.33 2.50 12.11
CA THR A 16 9.39 2.34 13.13
C THR A 16 8.86 2.07 14.55
N GLY A 17 7.55 1.94 14.75
CA GLY A 17 6.94 1.69 16.05
C GLY A 17 6.85 2.91 16.98
N ASP A 18 7.15 4.11 16.48
CA ASP A 18 7.06 5.36 17.25
C ASP A 18 5.61 5.89 17.22
N ILE A 19 4.75 5.21 17.97
CA ILE A 19 3.30 5.46 17.99
C ILE A 19 2.98 6.90 18.42
N ALA A 20 3.73 7.46 19.37
CA ALA A 20 3.48 8.80 19.90
C ALA A 20 3.68 9.88 18.82
N ASN A 21 4.80 9.81 18.09
CA ASN A 21 5.07 10.76 17.01
C ASN A 21 4.17 10.48 15.79
N ALA A 22 3.81 9.23 15.52
CA ALA A 22 2.86 8.89 14.46
C ALA A 22 1.48 9.51 14.71
N GLU A 23 0.97 9.44 15.95
CA GLU A 23 -0.29 10.09 16.32
C GLU A 23 -0.24 11.61 16.24
N GLU A 24 0.88 12.22 16.63
CA GLU A 24 1.06 13.66 16.49
C GLU A 24 1.06 14.08 15.02
N ALA A 25 1.81 13.37 14.18
CA ALA A 25 1.83 13.58 12.74
C ALA A 25 0.42 13.41 12.15
N ARG A 26 -0.35 12.40 12.58
CA ARG A 26 -1.75 12.19 12.19
C ARG A 26 -2.65 13.37 12.57
N ARG A 27 -2.57 13.88 13.80
CA ARG A 27 -3.36 15.05 14.23
C ARG A 27 -3.03 16.28 13.39
N ASN A 28 -1.73 16.52 13.16
CA ASN A 28 -1.27 17.64 12.36
C ASN A 28 -1.68 17.48 10.89
N PHE A 29 -1.61 16.26 10.34
CA PHE A 29 -2.07 15.93 8.99
C PHE A 29 -3.54 16.32 8.81
N HIS A 30 -4.42 15.92 9.74
CA HIS A 30 -5.85 16.22 9.66
C HIS A 30 -6.13 17.73 9.71
N ARG A 31 -5.40 18.49 10.54
CA ARG A 31 -5.48 19.97 10.53
C ARG A 31 -5.06 20.55 9.18
N ALA A 32 -3.96 20.06 8.63
CA ALA A 32 -3.46 20.53 7.34
C ALA A 32 -4.41 20.16 6.18
N TRP A 33 -5.05 18.99 6.24
CA TRP A 33 -6.06 18.54 5.28
C TRP A 33 -7.31 19.41 5.33
N GLN A 34 -7.82 19.73 6.53
CA GLN A 34 -8.98 20.62 6.69
C GLN A 34 -8.75 22.01 6.10
N ALA A 35 -7.51 22.52 6.16
CA ALA A 35 -7.11 23.80 5.58
C ALA A 35 -6.98 23.81 4.04
N VAL A 36 -7.08 22.65 3.36
CA VAL A 36 -7.05 22.59 1.90
C VAL A 36 -8.39 23.06 1.33
N PRO A 37 -8.42 24.05 0.42
CA PRO A 37 -9.65 24.50 -0.23
C PRO A 37 -10.39 23.36 -0.93
N GLU A 38 -11.73 23.38 -0.89
CA GLU A 38 -12.58 22.32 -1.47
C GLU A 38 -12.50 22.21 -2.99
N ASP A 39 -12.18 23.33 -3.65
CA ASP A 39 -12.06 23.47 -5.10
C ASP A 39 -10.63 23.26 -5.60
N ARG A 40 -9.66 23.03 -4.71
CA ARG A 40 -8.27 22.82 -5.12
C ARG A 40 -8.14 21.48 -5.84
N MET A 41 -7.72 21.55 -7.10
CA MET A 41 -7.50 20.38 -7.96
C MET A 41 -6.05 19.89 -7.93
N LEU A 42 -5.90 18.56 -8.02
CA LEU A 42 -4.67 17.85 -8.36
C LEU A 42 -4.97 17.04 -9.63
N PHE A 43 -4.55 17.58 -10.77
CA PHE A 43 -4.97 17.08 -12.09
C PHE A 43 -6.51 16.99 -12.19
N ASN A 44 -7.05 15.79 -12.44
CA ASN A 44 -8.48 15.54 -12.62
C ASN A 44 -9.23 15.22 -11.31
N ASN A 45 -8.56 15.27 -10.16
CA ASN A 45 -9.12 14.93 -8.86
C ASN A 45 -9.03 16.12 -7.90
N LYS A 46 -9.87 16.18 -6.87
CA LYS A 46 -9.69 17.19 -5.82
C LYS A 46 -8.52 16.79 -4.94
N CYS A 47 -7.72 17.76 -4.52
CA CYS A 47 -6.65 17.53 -3.54
C CYS A 47 -7.18 16.88 -2.26
N ARG A 48 -8.41 17.22 -1.84
CA ARG A 48 -9.03 16.66 -0.63
C ARG A 48 -9.34 15.17 -0.78
N ASP A 49 -9.74 14.72 -1.96
CA ASP A 49 -10.04 13.30 -2.24
C ASP A 49 -8.75 12.49 -2.23
N THR A 50 -7.68 13.00 -2.85
CA THR A 50 -6.35 12.41 -2.78
C THR A 50 -5.82 12.32 -1.34
N LEU A 51 -6.02 13.38 -0.54
CA LEU A 51 -5.62 13.37 0.87
C LEU A 51 -6.50 12.45 1.73
N GLN A 52 -7.71 12.12 1.30
CA GLN A 52 -8.54 11.13 1.99
C GLN A 52 -7.93 9.72 1.92
N ILE A 53 -7.30 9.37 0.79
CA ILE A 53 -6.51 8.13 0.65
C ILE A 53 -5.36 8.13 1.65
N ALA A 54 -4.63 9.25 1.73
CA ALA A 54 -3.54 9.43 2.68
C ALA A 54 -4.00 9.26 4.13
N ALA A 55 -5.15 9.83 4.49
CA ALA A 55 -5.75 9.69 5.82
C ALA A 55 -6.01 8.22 6.16
N ALA A 56 -6.73 7.51 5.27
CA ALA A 56 -7.06 6.11 5.47
C ALA A 56 -5.82 5.21 5.53
N MET A 57 -4.80 5.49 4.71
CA MET A 57 -3.54 4.73 4.76
C MET A 57 -2.79 4.97 6.08
N LEU A 58 -2.68 6.23 6.52
CA LEU A 58 -2.02 6.59 7.77
C LEU A 58 -2.72 5.97 8.98
N ASP A 59 -4.06 6.01 9.01
CA ASP A 59 -4.85 5.37 10.07
C ASP A 59 -4.62 3.86 10.08
N GLY A 60 -4.66 3.23 8.90
CA GLY A 60 -4.43 1.79 8.75
C GLY A 60 -3.06 1.34 9.25
N GLU A 61 -1.99 1.98 8.79
CA GLU A 61 -0.62 1.63 9.21
C GLU A 61 -0.38 1.90 10.70
N LEU A 62 -0.97 2.98 11.25
CA LEU A 62 -0.84 3.31 12.67
C LEU A 62 -1.62 2.34 13.57
N GLU A 63 -2.87 2.04 13.25
CA GLU A 63 -3.67 1.10 14.02
C GLU A 63 -3.11 -0.33 13.92
N TYR A 64 -2.52 -0.71 12.78
CA TYR A 64 -1.80 -1.97 12.65
C TYR A 64 -0.67 -2.06 13.68
N ARG A 65 0.10 -0.98 13.82
CA ARG A 65 1.24 -0.91 14.73
C ARG A 65 0.86 -0.80 16.20
N LYS A 66 -0.38 -0.43 16.49
CA LYS A 66 -0.98 -0.53 17.82
C LYS A 66 -1.51 -1.93 18.15
N GLY A 67 -1.53 -2.86 17.18
CA GLY A 67 -2.13 -4.18 17.31
C GLY A 67 -3.64 -4.22 17.09
N ASN A 68 -4.24 -3.12 16.62
CA ASN A 68 -5.67 -3.02 16.33
C ASN A 68 -5.95 -3.52 14.91
N TYR A 69 -5.67 -4.80 14.64
CA TYR A 69 -5.61 -5.34 13.28
C TYR A 69 -6.93 -5.22 12.49
N ASP A 70 -8.08 -5.46 13.12
CA ASP A 70 -9.38 -5.37 12.44
C ASP A 70 -9.65 -3.94 11.93
N GLU A 71 -9.38 -2.95 12.78
CA GLU A 71 -9.50 -1.52 12.45
C GLU A 71 -8.47 -1.13 11.38
N ALA A 72 -7.23 -1.60 11.52
CA ALA A 72 -6.17 -1.38 10.56
C ALA A 72 -6.55 -1.85 9.15
N TYR A 73 -7.03 -3.09 9.02
CA TYR A 73 -7.43 -3.63 7.73
C TYR A 73 -8.68 -2.95 7.17
N ALA A 74 -9.61 -2.49 8.01
CA ALA A 74 -10.74 -1.69 7.54
C ALA A 74 -10.26 -0.37 6.90
N HIS A 75 -9.32 0.32 7.54
CA HIS A 75 -8.73 1.55 7.01
C HIS A 75 -7.92 1.32 5.73
N LEU A 76 -7.07 0.28 5.69
CA LEU A 76 -6.27 -0.05 4.51
C LEU A 76 -7.14 -0.43 3.30
N ARG A 77 -8.20 -1.23 3.50
CA ARG A 77 -9.18 -1.53 2.44
C ARG A 77 -9.91 -0.28 1.98
N ARG A 78 -10.27 0.63 2.91
CA ARG A 78 -10.88 1.92 2.55
C ARG A 78 -9.93 2.77 1.71
N SER A 79 -8.63 2.77 2.02
CA SER A 79 -7.61 3.45 1.23
C SER A 79 -7.54 2.92 -0.21
N VAL A 80 -7.58 1.60 -0.38
CA VAL A 80 -7.65 0.95 -1.70
C VAL A 80 -8.92 1.36 -2.45
N GLN A 81 -10.08 1.31 -1.81
CA GLN A 81 -11.35 1.71 -2.42
C GLN A 81 -11.32 3.18 -2.88
N LEU A 82 -10.86 4.09 -2.02
CA LEU A 82 -10.74 5.52 -2.35
C LEU A 82 -9.81 5.77 -3.53
N TYR A 83 -8.72 5.00 -3.62
CA TYR A 83 -7.81 5.07 -4.76
C TYR A 83 -8.46 4.59 -6.05
N ASP A 84 -9.20 3.48 -6.01
CA ASP A 84 -9.91 2.91 -7.16
C ASP A 84 -11.06 3.81 -7.65
N GLU A 85 -11.60 4.67 -6.77
CA GLU A 85 -12.66 5.66 -7.06
C GLU A 85 -12.11 6.96 -7.71
N LEU A 86 -10.80 7.19 -7.74
CA LEU A 86 -10.23 8.37 -8.36
C LEU A 86 -10.43 8.38 -9.88
N ASN A 87 -10.61 9.57 -10.45
CA ASN A 87 -10.53 9.76 -11.89
C ASN A 87 -9.11 9.45 -12.37
N TYR A 88 -9.01 8.67 -13.44
CA TYR A 88 -7.71 8.37 -14.06
C TYR A 88 -6.99 9.66 -14.48
N THR A 89 -5.68 9.70 -14.19
CA THR A 89 -4.80 10.80 -14.57
C THR A 89 -3.36 10.31 -14.69
N GLU A 90 -2.57 10.97 -15.53
CA GLU A 90 -1.16 10.66 -15.75
C GLU A 90 -0.35 11.97 -15.65
N PRO A 91 0.55 12.13 -14.65
CA PRO A 91 0.92 11.14 -13.63
C PRO A 91 -0.21 10.88 -12.61
N TRP A 92 -0.19 9.71 -11.97
CA TRP A 92 -1.22 9.32 -10.99
C TRP A 92 -1.37 10.37 -9.89
N ALA A 93 -2.61 10.67 -9.51
CA ALA A 93 -2.90 11.65 -8.45
C ALA A 93 -2.38 11.22 -7.07
N TRP A 94 -2.13 9.92 -6.89
CA TRP A 94 -1.59 9.36 -5.65
C TRP A 94 -0.40 8.44 -5.95
N MET A 95 0.72 8.66 -5.26
CA MET A 95 2.00 8.01 -5.59
C MET A 95 2.30 6.74 -4.78
N GLN A 96 1.77 6.59 -3.56
CA GLN A 96 2.04 5.41 -2.73
C GLN A 96 1.01 4.30 -3.02
N PRO A 97 1.40 3.14 -3.55
CA PRO A 97 0.43 2.09 -3.89
C PRO A 97 -0.24 1.52 -2.63
N THR A 98 -1.54 1.76 -2.48
CA THR A 98 -2.34 1.35 -1.31
C THR A 98 -2.40 -0.17 -1.16
N ARG A 99 -2.47 -0.88 -2.29
CA ARG A 99 -2.49 -2.34 -2.36
C ARG A 99 -1.19 -2.99 -1.89
N HIS A 100 -0.04 -2.32 -2.06
CA HIS A 100 1.23 -2.86 -1.56
C HIS A 100 1.26 -2.88 -0.04
N ALA A 101 0.83 -1.79 0.60
CA ALA A 101 0.76 -1.71 2.06
C ALA A 101 -0.23 -2.75 2.63
N LEU A 102 -1.44 -2.81 2.08
CA LEU A 102 -2.44 -3.80 2.49
C LEU A 102 -1.91 -5.24 2.32
N GLY A 103 -1.39 -5.57 1.13
CA GLY A 103 -0.89 -6.91 0.84
C GLY A 103 0.29 -7.33 1.72
N ALA A 104 1.22 -6.41 2.00
CA ALA A 104 2.38 -6.68 2.84
C ALA A 104 1.97 -6.96 4.30
N LEU A 105 1.08 -6.13 4.85
CA LEU A 105 0.61 -6.26 6.23
C LEU A 105 -0.35 -7.45 6.42
N LEU A 106 -1.06 -7.87 5.37
CA LEU A 106 -1.81 -9.13 5.35
C LEU A 106 -0.86 -10.34 5.39
N LEU A 107 0.20 -10.33 4.58
CA LEU A 107 1.22 -11.38 4.59
C LEU A 107 1.94 -11.49 5.95
N GLU A 108 2.25 -10.36 6.59
CA GLU A 108 2.86 -10.32 7.93
C GLU A 108 2.00 -11.06 8.98
N GLN A 109 0.67 -11.01 8.89
CA GLN A 109 -0.23 -11.78 9.77
C GLN A 109 -0.66 -13.14 9.21
N GLY A 110 -0.06 -13.59 8.10
CA GLY A 110 -0.40 -14.88 7.48
C GLY A 110 -1.77 -14.92 6.77
N HIS A 111 -2.39 -13.77 6.49
CA HIS A 111 -3.62 -13.68 5.69
C HIS A 111 -3.34 -13.83 4.17
N VAL A 112 -2.71 -14.95 3.82
CA VAL A 112 -2.16 -15.22 2.48
C VAL A 112 -3.23 -15.19 1.38
N ALA A 113 -4.41 -15.74 1.64
CA ALA A 113 -5.49 -15.81 0.64
C ALA A 113 -5.98 -14.42 0.22
N GLU A 114 -6.14 -13.50 1.17
CA GLU A 114 -6.55 -12.14 0.87
C GLU A 114 -5.43 -11.36 0.20
N ALA A 115 -4.18 -11.49 0.69
CA ALA A 115 -3.02 -10.85 0.06
C ALA A 115 -2.87 -11.27 -1.41
N LEU A 116 -3.07 -12.56 -1.72
CA LEU A 116 -3.05 -13.07 -3.08
C LEU A 116 -4.09 -12.36 -3.96
N SER A 117 -5.31 -12.17 -3.47
CA SER A 117 -6.35 -11.43 -4.18
C SER A 117 -5.98 -9.95 -4.39
N VAL A 118 -5.36 -9.31 -3.40
CA VAL A 118 -4.90 -7.92 -3.50
C VAL A 118 -3.86 -7.75 -4.61
N TYR A 119 -2.86 -8.62 -4.69
CA TYR A 119 -1.84 -8.58 -5.74
C TYR A 119 -2.37 -9.03 -7.11
N ARG A 120 -3.28 -10.01 -7.15
CA ARG A 120 -3.94 -10.45 -8.39
C ARG A 120 -4.68 -9.30 -9.06
N ALA A 121 -5.39 -8.50 -8.26
CA ALA A 121 -6.07 -7.29 -8.72
C ALA A 121 -5.08 -6.24 -9.24
N ASP A 122 -4.03 -5.94 -8.47
CA ASP A 122 -3.03 -4.93 -8.83
C ASP A 122 -2.29 -5.27 -10.14
N LEU A 123 -1.88 -6.53 -10.30
CA LEU A 123 -1.24 -7.05 -11.52
C LEU A 123 -2.21 -7.20 -12.70
N GLY A 124 -3.49 -6.88 -12.53
CA GLY A 124 -4.49 -6.97 -13.59
C GLY A 124 -4.79 -8.40 -14.06
N LEU A 125 -4.54 -9.39 -13.20
CA LEU A 125 -4.78 -10.81 -13.46
C LEU A 125 -6.25 -11.20 -13.27
N ASP A 126 -7.07 -10.28 -12.77
CA ASP A 126 -8.51 -10.37 -12.75
C ASP A 126 -9.17 -9.11 -13.35
N LYS A 127 -10.49 -9.00 -13.21
CA LYS A 127 -11.29 -7.90 -13.77
C LYS A 127 -11.75 -6.89 -12.71
N SER A 128 -11.18 -6.93 -11.50
CA SER A 128 -11.58 -6.04 -10.40
C SER A 128 -11.26 -4.57 -10.69
N LEU A 129 -10.12 -4.30 -11.34
CA LEU A 129 -9.69 -2.95 -11.70
C LEU A 129 -9.96 -2.62 -13.17
N VAL A 130 -10.26 -1.36 -13.46
CA VAL A 130 -10.27 -0.84 -14.84
C VAL A 130 -8.86 -0.93 -15.44
N ARG A 131 -8.76 -1.14 -16.75
CA ARG A 131 -7.47 -1.37 -17.43
C ARG A 131 -6.38 -0.33 -17.09
N PRO A 132 -6.67 0.98 -16.99
CA PRO A 132 -5.65 1.99 -16.67
C PRO A 132 -5.12 1.92 -15.23
N SER A 133 -5.83 1.24 -14.32
CA SER A 133 -5.45 1.08 -12.91
C SER A 133 -4.77 -0.27 -12.64
N ARG A 134 -4.37 -1.00 -13.69
CA ARG A 134 -3.65 -2.28 -13.58
C ARG A 134 -2.16 -2.05 -13.79
N HIS A 135 -1.36 -2.46 -12.82
CA HIS A 135 0.09 -2.31 -12.83
C HIS A 135 0.75 -3.60 -13.30
N LEU A 136 0.64 -3.87 -14.60
CA LEU A 136 1.24 -5.05 -15.22
C LEU A 136 2.75 -5.09 -14.93
N ASP A 137 3.21 -6.26 -14.47
CA ASP A 137 4.63 -6.52 -14.18
C ASP A 137 5.26 -5.57 -13.15
N ASN A 138 4.46 -4.96 -12.26
CA ASN A 138 4.97 -4.19 -11.13
C ASN A 138 5.82 -5.10 -10.21
N LEU A 139 7.09 -4.73 -10.02
CA LEU A 139 8.07 -5.51 -9.26
C LEU A 139 7.57 -5.87 -7.84
N TRP A 140 7.02 -4.89 -7.12
CA TRP A 140 6.60 -5.06 -5.73
C TRP A 140 5.37 -5.96 -5.61
N SER A 141 4.39 -5.81 -6.51
CA SER A 141 3.23 -6.70 -6.56
C SER A 141 3.57 -8.09 -7.06
N LEU A 142 4.52 -8.24 -8.00
CA LEU A 142 5.04 -9.53 -8.42
C LEU A 142 5.70 -10.26 -7.25
N HIS A 143 6.50 -9.56 -6.44
CA HIS A 143 7.12 -10.13 -5.25
C HIS A 143 6.06 -10.70 -4.30
N GLY A 144 5.08 -9.88 -3.91
CA GLY A 144 4.02 -10.33 -3.02
C GLY A 144 3.14 -11.44 -3.60
N TYR A 145 2.85 -11.41 -4.90
CA TYR A 145 2.07 -12.45 -5.58
C TYR A 145 2.80 -13.80 -5.60
N VAL A 146 4.09 -13.82 -5.96
CA VAL A 146 4.91 -15.03 -5.95
C VAL A 146 5.01 -15.61 -4.53
N GLU A 147 5.27 -14.77 -3.54
CA GLU A 147 5.32 -15.17 -2.13
C GLU A 147 4.00 -15.83 -1.69
N CYS A 148 2.85 -15.23 -2.03
CA CYS A 148 1.55 -15.81 -1.72
C CYS A 148 1.34 -17.20 -2.35
N LEU A 149 1.68 -17.35 -3.63
CA LEU A 149 1.52 -18.63 -4.34
C LEU A 149 2.42 -19.71 -3.74
N GLU A 150 3.65 -19.36 -3.37
CA GLU A 150 4.59 -20.28 -2.74
C GLU A 150 4.13 -20.72 -1.35
N MET A 151 3.63 -19.79 -0.53
CA MET A 151 3.03 -20.10 0.78
C MET A 151 1.79 -21.00 0.67
N GLN A 152 1.06 -20.94 -0.45
CA GLN A 152 -0.07 -21.84 -0.74
C GLN A 152 0.34 -23.16 -1.43
N GLY A 153 1.64 -23.38 -1.68
CA GLY A 153 2.14 -24.57 -2.38
C GLY A 153 1.84 -24.60 -3.89
N GLN A 154 1.39 -23.48 -4.48
CA GLN A 154 1.04 -23.36 -5.90
C GLN A 154 2.27 -23.09 -6.78
N VAL A 155 3.30 -23.93 -6.63
CA VAL A 155 4.62 -23.74 -7.27
C VAL A 155 4.55 -23.68 -8.79
N ALA A 156 3.65 -24.46 -9.40
CA ALA A 156 3.46 -24.47 -10.85
C ALA A 156 2.85 -23.14 -11.36
N GLU A 157 1.92 -22.55 -10.61
CA GLU A 157 1.35 -21.24 -10.94
C GLU A 157 2.38 -20.14 -10.69
N ALA A 158 3.22 -20.27 -9.66
CA ALA A 158 4.26 -19.29 -9.33
C ALA A 158 5.37 -19.22 -10.39
N ALA A 159 5.68 -20.32 -11.09
CA ALA A 159 6.82 -20.42 -12.01
C ALA A 159 6.91 -19.29 -13.07
N PRO A 160 5.86 -18.98 -13.86
CA PRO A 160 5.92 -17.87 -14.82
C PRO A 160 6.10 -16.49 -14.15
N PHE A 161 5.52 -16.28 -12.97
CA PHE A 161 5.65 -15.01 -12.25
C PHE A 161 7.01 -14.87 -11.57
N ARG A 162 7.60 -15.98 -11.12
CA ARG A 162 8.98 -16.02 -10.61
C ARG A 162 9.98 -15.61 -11.69
N ALA A 163 9.79 -16.08 -12.93
CA ALA A 163 10.63 -15.66 -14.05
C ALA A 163 10.51 -14.15 -14.33
N LYS A 164 9.30 -13.59 -14.29
CA LYS A 164 9.08 -12.14 -14.41
C LYS A 164 9.72 -11.36 -13.26
N LEU A 165 9.52 -11.82 -12.02
CA LEU A 165 10.11 -11.23 -10.83
C LEU A 165 11.63 -11.22 -10.90
N ALA A 166 12.26 -12.32 -11.34
CA ALA A 166 13.71 -12.39 -11.53
C ALA A 166 14.21 -11.36 -12.55
N GLY A 167 13.50 -11.22 -13.67
CA GLY A 167 13.81 -10.20 -14.68
C GLY A 167 13.70 -8.77 -14.15
N ALA A 168 12.63 -8.47 -13.40
CA ALA A 168 12.41 -7.15 -12.81
C ALA A 168 13.41 -6.84 -11.68
N THR A 169 13.76 -7.83 -10.86
CA THR A 169 14.70 -7.70 -9.74
C THR A 169 16.13 -7.47 -10.24
N ALA A 170 16.51 -8.03 -11.40
CA ALA A 170 17.83 -7.82 -11.99
C ALA A 170 18.10 -6.35 -12.38
N LEU A 171 17.05 -5.52 -12.47
CA LEU A 171 17.13 -4.08 -12.74
C LEU A 171 17.03 -3.23 -11.47
N ALA A 172 16.78 -3.83 -10.31
CA ALA A 172 16.58 -3.10 -9.07
C ALA A 172 17.93 -2.76 -8.41
N ASP A 173 18.11 -1.50 -8.00
CA ASP A 173 19.30 -1.04 -7.29
C ASP A 173 19.35 -1.55 -5.84
N VAL A 174 18.20 -1.97 -5.29
CA VAL A 174 18.06 -2.47 -3.92
C VAL A 174 17.39 -3.84 -3.91
N PRO A 175 17.79 -4.75 -3.00
CA PRO A 175 17.07 -5.99 -2.80
C PRO A 175 15.62 -5.69 -2.37
N VAL A 176 14.67 -6.24 -3.11
CA VAL A 176 13.24 -6.22 -2.76
C VAL A 176 12.94 -7.51 -2.01
N SER A 177 12.70 -7.41 -0.70
CA SER A 177 12.37 -8.54 0.18
C SER A 177 10.89 -8.60 0.58
N SER A 178 10.15 -7.54 0.31
CA SER A 178 8.70 -7.43 0.54
C SER A 178 8.12 -6.40 -0.41
N SER A 179 6.81 -6.44 -0.64
CA SER A 179 6.10 -5.48 -1.48
C SER A 179 6.00 -4.08 -0.87
N CYS A 180 6.26 -3.94 0.44
CA CYS A 180 6.25 -2.69 1.19
C CYS A 180 7.16 -2.79 2.42
N PHE A 181 8.00 -1.78 2.66
CA PHE A 181 8.82 -1.68 3.89
C PHE A 181 8.02 -1.40 5.16
N CYS A 182 6.71 -1.20 5.02
CA CYS A 182 5.79 -1.27 6.13
C CYS A 182 5.62 -2.70 6.67
N ARG A 183 6.10 -3.73 5.98
CA ARG A 183 6.24 -5.06 6.59
C ARG A 183 7.57 -5.16 7.31
N GLN A 184 7.54 -5.55 8.57
CA GLN A 184 8.75 -5.87 9.34
C GLN A 184 9.04 -7.35 9.15
N ASN A 185 10.28 -7.69 8.78
CA ASN A 185 10.74 -9.07 8.81
C ASN A 185 11.15 -9.39 10.24
N ASP A 186 10.61 -10.48 10.79
CA ASP A 186 10.98 -11.02 12.10
C ASP A 186 12.41 -11.61 12.07
N ASP A 187 13.43 -10.77 11.87
CA ASP A 187 14.83 -11.14 12.16
C ASP A 187 15.21 -10.82 13.62
N CYS A 188 14.23 -10.46 14.47
CA CYS A 188 14.43 -10.11 15.87
C CYS A 188 13.86 -11.16 16.83
N CYS A 189 14.07 -12.45 16.56
CA CYS A 189 13.97 -13.52 17.57
C CYS A 189 14.97 -14.65 17.26
N ASN A 190 16.25 -14.45 17.61
CA ASN A 190 17.18 -15.53 17.94
C ASN A 190 17.62 -15.38 19.39
#